data_AF-A0A7S0NXM7-F1
#
_entry.id   AF-A0A7S0NXM7-F1
#
_cell.length_a   1.000
_cell.length_b   1.000
_cell.length_c   1.000
_cell.angle_alpha   90.00
_cell.angle_beta   90.00
_cell.angle_gamma   90.00
#
_symmetry.space_group_name_H-M   'P 1'
#
loop_
_entity.id
_entity.type
_entity.pdbx_description
1 polymer ?
#
loop_
_entity_poly.entity_id
_entity_poly.type
_entity_poly.pdbx_seq_one_letter_code
_entity_poly.pdbx_strand_id
1 'polypeptide(L)'
;ANWRGFSGGRKDMFEEVLKFGSFIVDELTQYKQPIIVYIPPHCEVRGGAWVVIDATINPSYMEMYAADSARGGVLEPAGIAEIKFRKPEVVRAMLRLDKQLQWMSMNEASGVVRHEDIEARKARLTPYYTPIGELLCDLHDRPERMVAKGVVRKVVPWVEARAFFYWRLKRRTREEELVSALMQAVSGSLSHDEALAQLHQKLPAEVLDDDRQCYALLAQD
;
A
#
# COMPACT_ATOMS: atom_id res chain seq x y z
N ALA A 1 0.71 -7.34 8.25
CA ALA A 1 0.35 -5.99 8.70
C ALA A 1 -1.13 -5.75 8.45
N ASN A 2 -1.87 -5.30 9.47
CA ASN A 2 -3.32 -5.04 9.38
C ASN A 2 -3.73 -3.98 10.41
N TRP A 3 -3.51 -2.69 10.09
CA TRP A 3 -3.73 -1.57 10.98
C TRP A 3 -4.33 -0.37 10.25
N ARG A 4 -5.40 0.20 10.81
CA ARG A 4 -6.08 1.40 10.30
C ARG A 4 -5.39 2.71 10.71
N GLY A 5 -4.36 2.62 11.54
CA GLY A 5 -3.62 3.77 12.08
C GLY A 5 -3.29 3.57 13.55
N PHE A 6 -2.61 4.56 14.12
CA PHE A 6 -2.45 4.68 15.58
C PHE A 6 -3.71 5.28 16.20
N SER A 7 -3.97 4.99 17.48
CA SER A 7 -5.08 5.61 18.17
C SER A 7 -4.83 7.12 18.33
N GLY A 8 -5.71 7.93 17.74
CA GLY A 8 -5.69 9.39 17.88
C GLY A 8 -6.55 9.91 19.04
N GLY A 9 -7.02 9.04 19.94
CA GLY A 9 -7.84 9.42 21.07
C GLY A 9 -7.07 10.28 22.07
N ARG A 10 -7.75 11.26 22.72
CA ARG A 10 -7.11 12.18 23.68
C ARG A 10 -6.31 11.46 24.77
N LYS A 11 -6.84 10.34 25.27
CA LYS A 11 -6.18 9.54 26.31
C LYS A 11 -4.87 8.92 25.78
N ASP A 12 -4.91 8.23 24.64
CA ASP A 12 -3.74 7.54 24.09
C ASP A 12 -2.65 8.52 23.64
N MET A 13 -3.07 9.70 23.15
CA MET A 13 -2.15 10.80 22.87
C MET A 13 -1.46 11.33 24.14
N PHE A 14 -2.20 11.42 25.25
CA PHE A 14 -1.64 11.79 26.56
C PHE A 14 -0.73 10.70 27.12
N GLU A 15 -1.07 9.42 26.90
CA GLU A 15 -0.25 8.25 27.25
C GLU A 15 0.89 8.00 26.25
N GLU A 16 1.31 9.03 25.51
CA GLU A 16 2.52 9.03 24.68
C GLU A 16 2.51 8.01 23.52
N VAL A 17 1.36 7.65 22.93
CA VAL A 17 1.28 6.71 21.78
C VAL A 17 2.24 7.06 20.64
N LEU A 18 2.50 8.35 20.40
CA LEU A 18 3.44 8.81 19.37
C LEU A 18 4.90 8.39 19.66
N LYS A 19 5.31 8.39 20.93
CA LYS A 19 6.64 7.96 21.36
C LYS A 19 6.84 6.46 21.18
N PHE A 20 5.79 5.67 21.45
CA PHE A 20 5.82 4.25 21.15
C PHE A 20 5.85 3.98 19.63
N GLY A 21 5.20 4.84 18.83
CA GLY A 21 5.31 4.80 17.38
C GLY A 21 6.74 5.04 16.86
N SER A 22 7.48 5.98 17.45
CA SER A 22 8.88 6.22 17.07
C SER A 22 9.82 5.07 17.43
N PHE A 23 9.59 4.39 18.56
CA PHE A 23 10.40 3.23 18.93
C PHE A 23 10.33 2.10 17.90
N ILE A 24 9.19 1.92 17.21
CA ILE A 24 9.08 0.94 16.12
C ILE A 24 10.07 1.29 15.00
N VAL A 25 10.16 2.58 14.63
CA VAL A 25 11.07 3.06 13.58
C VAL A 25 12.53 2.90 14.02
N ASP A 26 12.84 3.23 15.28
CA ASP A 26 14.19 3.10 15.84
C ASP A 26 14.69 1.64 15.79
N GLU A 27 13.84 0.68 16.18
CA GLU A 27 14.17 -0.74 16.17
C GLU A 27 14.31 -1.30 14.75
N LEU A 28 13.41 -0.91 13.83
CA LEU A 28 13.48 -1.35 12.43
C LEU A 28 14.72 -0.81 11.71
N THR A 29 15.15 0.41 12.04
CA THR A 29 16.37 1.01 11.49
C THR A 29 17.63 0.26 11.93
N GLN A 30 17.62 -0.28 13.15
CA GLN A 30 18.77 -1.00 13.73
C GLN A 30 18.79 -2.50 13.39
N TYR A 31 17.67 -3.04 12.89
CA TYR A 31 17.54 -4.46 12.57
C TYR A 31 18.45 -4.86 11.40
N LYS A 32 19.13 -6.00 11.51
CA LYS A 32 20.18 -6.44 10.55
C LYS A 32 19.87 -7.80 9.91
N GLN A 33 18.60 -8.18 9.91
CA GLN A 33 18.14 -9.43 9.30
C GLN A 33 16.98 -9.13 8.34
N PRO A 34 16.72 -9.98 7.34
CA PRO A 34 15.62 -9.76 6.40
C PRO A 34 14.26 -9.61 7.11
N ILE A 35 13.54 -8.55 6.77
CA ILE A 35 12.18 -8.26 7.25
C ILE A 35 11.23 -8.33 6.06
N ILE A 36 10.16 -9.11 6.23
CA ILE A 36 9.08 -9.22 5.26
C ILE A 36 7.80 -8.68 5.89
N VAL A 37 7.30 -7.56 5.36
CA VAL A 37 5.99 -7.01 5.70
C VAL A 37 5.00 -7.46 4.65
N TYR A 38 4.02 -8.28 5.04
CA TYR A 38 2.94 -8.71 4.14
C TYR A 38 1.59 -8.20 4.63
N ILE A 39 0.79 -7.59 3.75
CA ILE A 39 -0.62 -7.24 3.99
C ILE A 39 -1.50 -8.40 3.50
N PRO A 40 -2.14 -9.17 4.40
CA PRO A 40 -2.94 -10.34 4.01
C PRO A 40 -4.25 -9.99 3.30
N PRO A 41 -5.01 -10.99 2.82
CA PRO A 41 -6.33 -10.79 2.23
C PRO A 41 -7.28 -10.03 3.14
N HIS A 42 -8.03 -9.09 2.57
CA HIS A 42 -9.01 -8.26 3.28
C HIS A 42 -8.43 -7.44 4.46
N CYS A 43 -7.11 -7.38 4.60
CA CYS A 43 -6.44 -6.52 5.55
C CYS A 43 -6.10 -5.17 4.94
N GLU A 44 -5.87 -4.19 5.80
CA GLU A 44 -5.49 -2.85 5.37
C GLU A 44 -4.35 -2.25 6.19
N VAL A 45 -3.57 -1.39 5.57
CA VAL A 45 -2.58 -0.55 6.24
C VAL A 45 -2.81 0.90 5.85
N ARG A 46 -3.06 1.75 6.84
CA ARG A 46 -3.46 3.14 6.60
C ARG A 46 -2.55 4.14 7.29
N GLY A 47 -2.41 5.31 6.67
CA GLY A 47 -1.86 6.52 7.28
C GLY A 47 -0.63 6.27 8.13
N GLY A 48 -0.70 6.64 9.41
CA GLY A 48 0.42 6.51 10.35
C GLY A 48 0.91 5.08 10.55
N ALA A 49 0.06 4.06 10.39
CA ALA A 49 0.51 2.67 10.49
C ALA A 49 1.40 2.25 9.32
N TRP A 50 1.21 2.81 8.12
CA TRP A 50 2.11 2.58 6.99
C TRP A 50 3.48 3.21 7.26
N VAL A 51 3.48 4.45 7.76
CA VAL A 51 4.69 5.25 7.98
C VAL A 51 5.73 4.53 8.83
N VAL A 52 5.30 3.76 9.84
CA VAL A 52 6.22 3.09 10.78
C VAL A 52 6.69 1.71 10.34
N ILE A 53 6.21 1.18 9.22
CA ILE A 53 6.62 -0.13 8.68
C ILE A 53 7.00 -0.07 7.19
N ASP A 54 7.19 1.13 6.65
CA ASP A 54 7.54 1.32 5.25
C ASP A 54 8.93 0.74 4.97
N ALA A 55 9.10 0.11 3.79
CA ALA A 55 10.36 -0.52 3.42
C ALA A 55 11.54 0.47 3.33
N THR A 56 11.26 1.77 3.12
CA THR A 56 12.29 2.82 3.10
C THR A 56 12.92 3.13 4.46
N ILE A 57 12.33 2.66 5.57
CA ILE A 57 12.94 2.79 6.90
C ILE A 57 14.29 2.06 6.93
N ASN A 58 14.35 0.88 6.33
CA ASN A 58 15.56 0.08 6.26
C ASN A 58 15.62 -0.68 4.93
N PRO A 59 15.98 0.00 3.82
CA PRO A 59 15.82 -0.51 2.46
C PRO A 59 16.68 -1.75 2.16
N SER A 60 17.82 -1.88 2.84
CA SER A 60 18.70 -3.04 2.69
C SER A 60 18.07 -4.32 3.25
N TYR A 61 17.22 -4.22 4.29
CA TYR A 61 16.67 -5.38 5.00
C TYR A 61 15.16 -5.58 4.85
N MET A 62 14.39 -4.51 4.60
CA MET A 62 12.92 -4.54 4.58
C MET A 62 12.35 -4.69 3.18
N GLU A 63 11.36 -5.57 3.05
CA GLU A 63 10.55 -5.73 1.85
C GLU A 63 9.07 -5.73 2.19
N MET A 64 8.26 -5.07 1.37
CA MET A 64 6.81 -4.99 1.54
C MET A 64 6.06 -5.66 0.40
N TYR A 65 5.03 -6.43 0.76
CA TYR A 65 4.18 -7.24 -0.11
C TYR A 65 2.71 -7.08 0.26
N ALA A 66 1.81 -7.28 -0.70
CA ALA A 66 0.37 -7.20 -0.45
C ALA A 66 -0.38 -8.35 -1.14
N ALA A 67 -1.46 -8.81 -0.52
CA ALA A 67 -2.43 -9.69 -1.17
C ALA A 67 -3.21 -8.93 -2.25
N ASP A 68 -3.80 -9.67 -3.18
CA ASP A 68 -4.69 -9.19 -4.24
C ASP A 68 -5.92 -8.40 -3.71
N SER A 69 -6.43 -8.81 -2.55
CA SER A 69 -7.59 -8.21 -1.88
C SER A 69 -7.22 -7.25 -0.75
N ALA A 70 -5.93 -6.97 -0.55
CA ALA A 70 -5.48 -6.01 0.46
C ALA A 70 -5.87 -4.57 0.10
N ARG A 71 -5.81 -3.68 1.09
CA ARG A 71 -5.97 -2.23 0.89
C ARG A 71 -4.87 -1.42 1.57
N GLY A 72 -4.58 -0.26 1.00
CA GLY A 72 -3.57 0.62 1.56
C GLY A 72 -3.65 2.01 0.98
N GLY A 73 -3.57 3.00 1.85
CA GLY A 73 -3.77 4.40 1.50
C GLY A 73 -3.61 5.32 2.71
N VAL A 74 -3.71 6.62 2.48
CA VAL A 74 -3.51 7.62 3.55
C VAL A 74 -4.67 7.61 4.53
N LEU A 75 -5.90 7.59 4.02
CA LEU A 75 -7.13 7.49 4.80
C LEU A 75 -7.98 6.36 4.24
N GLU A 76 -9.05 6.05 4.95
CA GLU A 76 -10.07 5.13 4.48
C GLU A 76 -10.87 5.73 3.32
N PRO A 77 -11.47 4.90 2.45
CA PRO A 77 -12.22 5.37 1.30
C PRO A 77 -13.33 6.37 1.65
N ALA A 78 -14.06 6.13 2.75
CA ALA A 78 -15.08 7.05 3.26
C ALA A 78 -14.49 8.41 3.64
N GLY A 79 -13.37 8.44 4.39
CA GLY A 79 -12.70 9.68 4.77
C GLY A 79 -12.13 10.46 3.57
N ILE A 80 -11.61 9.78 2.55
CA ILE A 80 -11.19 10.46 1.31
C ILE A 80 -12.41 11.01 0.55
N ALA A 81 -13.50 10.24 0.46
CA ALA A 81 -14.71 10.67 -0.23
C ALA A 81 -15.33 11.90 0.44
N GLU A 82 -15.35 11.98 1.77
CA GLU A 82 -15.81 13.15 2.52
C GLU A 82 -15.00 14.42 2.24
N ILE A 83 -13.74 14.29 1.83
CA ILE A 83 -12.87 15.43 1.50
C ILE A 83 -12.93 15.77 0.00
N LYS A 84 -12.83 14.75 -0.86
CA LYS A 84 -12.61 14.91 -2.31
C LYS A 84 -13.84 14.67 -3.18
N PHE A 85 -14.88 14.00 -2.67
CA PHE A 85 -16.10 13.65 -3.41
C PHE A 85 -17.34 14.14 -2.64
N ARG A 86 -17.36 15.44 -2.33
CA ARG A 86 -18.41 16.08 -1.53
C ARG A 86 -19.66 16.31 -2.37
N LYS A 87 -20.71 16.86 -1.74
CA LYS A 87 -22.00 17.15 -2.38
C LYS A 87 -21.87 17.82 -3.78
N PRO A 88 -21.00 18.81 -4.02
CA PRO A 88 -20.83 19.40 -5.34
C PRO A 88 -20.35 18.39 -6.40
N GLU A 89 -19.38 17.53 -6.06
CA GLU A 89 -18.86 16.49 -6.93
C GLU A 89 -19.88 15.38 -7.18
N VAL A 90 -20.63 15.00 -6.16
CA VAL A 90 -21.75 14.06 -6.29
C VAL A 90 -22.79 14.61 -7.27
N VAL A 91 -23.22 15.86 -7.11
CA VAL A 91 -24.17 16.52 -8.03
C VAL A 91 -23.61 16.62 -9.45
N ARG A 92 -22.32 16.93 -9.59
CA ARG A 92 -21.64 16.92 -10.91
C ARG A 92 -21.68 15.54 -11.56
N ALA A 93 -21.48 14.47 -10.78
CA ALA A 93 -21.59 13.10 -11.27
C ALA A 93 -23.03 12.75 -11.68
N MET A 94 -24.03 13.18 -10.91
CA MET A 94 -25.45 13.01 -11.27
C MET A 94 -25.78 13.71 -12.58
N LEU A 95 -25.40 14.98 -12.74
CA LEU A 95 -25.62 15.75 -13.97
C LEU A 95 -24.91 15.14 -15.18
N ARG A 96 -23.83 14.39 -14.98
CA ARG A 96 -23.10 13.71 -16.05
C ARG A 96 -23.72 12.36 -16.45
N LEU A 97 -24.36 11.66 -15.53
CA LEU A 97 -24.74 10.25 -15.70
C LEU A 97 -26.26 10.01 -15.72
N ASP A 98 -27.05 10.83 -15.01
CA ASP A 98 -28.51 10.66 -14.95
C ASP A 98 -29.20 11.39 -16.12
N LYS A 99 -29.67 10.62 -17.11
CA LYS A 99 -30.35 11.15 -18.31
C LYS A 99 -31.58 11.99 -17.97
N GLN A 100 -32.33 11.60 -16.93
CA GLN A 100 -33.52 12.33 -16.51
C GLN A 100 -33.13 13.71 -15.95
N LEU A 101 -32.16 13.77 -15.03
CA LEU A 101 -31.67 15.02 -14.47
C LEU A 101 -31.07 15.94 -15.55
N GLN A 102 -30.35 15.38 -16.52
CA GLN A 102 -29.84 16.14 -17.68
C GLN A 102 -30.97 16.81 -18.46
N TRP A 103 -32.00 16.03 -18.84
CA TRP A 103 -33.16 16.57 -19.54
C TRP A 103 -33.89 17.61 -18.71
N MET A 104 -34.08 17.37 -17.41
CA MET A 104 -34.74 18.31 -16.51
C MET A 104 -33.98 19.64 -16.41
N SER A 105 -32.65 19.59 -16.25
CA SER A 105 -31.81 20.79 -16.19
C SER A 105 -31.79 21.59 -17.49
N MET A 106 -31.87 20.94 -18.66
CA MET A 106 -31.96 21.66 -19.94
C MET A 106 -33.30 22.38 -20.13
N ASN A 107 -34.37 21.85 -19.54
CA ASN A 107 -35.73 22.38 -19.67
C ASN A 107 -36.14 23.32 -18.52
N GLU A 108 -35.26 23.59 -17.57
CA GLU A 108 -35.48 24.55 -16.47
C GLU A 108 -35.70 25.97 -17.02
N ALA A 109 -34.83 26.43 -17.92
CA ALA A 109 -34.91 27.76 -18.52
C ALA A 109 -36.15 27.97 -19.39
N SER A 110 -36.72 26.88 -19.92
CA SER A 110 -37.95 26.91 -20.71
C SER A 110 -39.23 26.97 -19.86
N GLY A 111 -39.11 26.84 -18.53
CA GLY A 111 -40.25 26.80 -17.59
C GLY A 111 -41.03 25.48 -17.60
N VAL A 112 -40.65 24.51 -18.44
CA VAL A 112 -41.28 23.18 -18.52
C VAL A 112 -41.02 22.35 -17.26
N VAL A 113 -39.88 22.56 -16.60
CA VAL A 113 -39.50 21.87 -15.36
C VAL A 113 -39.25 22.90 -14.27
N ARG A 114 -39.88 22.70 -13.10
CA ARG A 114 -39.67 23.58 -11.95
C ARG A 114 -38.35 23.23 -11.26
N HIS A 115 -37.70 24.25 -10.71
CA HIS A 115 -36.49 24.07 -9.91
C HIS A 115 -36.67 23.06 -8.77
N GLU A 116 -37.83 23.08 -8.11
CA GLU A 116 -38.18 22.14 -7.03
C GLU A 116 -38.15 20.67 -7.47
N ASP A 117 -38.59 20.38 -8.71
CA ASP A 117 -38.61 19.01 -9.24
C ASP A 117 -37.18 18.51 -9.51
N ILE A 118 -36.27 19.41 -9.92
CA ILE A 118 -34.84 19.13 -10.09
C ILE A 118 -34.18 18.83 -8.74
N GLU A 119 -34.44 19.66 -7.73
CA GLU A 119 -33.91 19.43 -6.38
C GLU A 119 -34.46 18.14 -5.76
N ALA A 120 -35.75 17.83 -5.98
CA ALA A 120 -36.34 16.56 -5.55
C ALA A 120 -35.66 15.35 -6.23
N ARG A 121 -35.33 15.44 -7.54
CA ARG A 121 -34.58 14.40 -8.25
C ARG A 121 -33.17 14.23 -7.67
N LYS A 122 -32.45 15.32 -7.42
CA LYS A 122 -31.11 15.29 -6.79
C LYS A 122 -31.16 14.65 -5.41
N ALA A 123 -32.13 15.03 -4.58
CA ALA A 123 -32.34 14.43 -3.26
C ALA A 123 -32.57 12.91 -3.35
N ARG A 124 -33.41 12.47 -4.29
CA ARG A 124 -33.66 11.03 -4.54
C ARG A 124 -32.42 10.27 -5.02
N LEU A 125 -31.55 10.91 -5.80
CA LEU A 125 -30.32 10.29 -6.33
C LEU A 125 -29.18 10.25 -5.32
N THR A 126 -29.16 11.15 -4.34
CA THR A 126 -28.03 11.31 -3.42
C THR A 126 -27.63 10.00 -2.71
N PRO A 127 -28.56 9.20 -2.14
CA PRO A 127 -28.20 7.95 -1.48
C PRO A 127 -27.53 6.91 -2.39
N TYR A 128 -27.77 6.99 -3.71
CA TYR A 128 -27.18 6.07 -4.69
C TYR A 128 -25.80 6.54 -5.18
N TYR A 129 -25.58 7.85 -5.28
CA TYR A 129 -24.32 8.41 -5.78
C TYR A 129 -23.26 8.61 -4.69
N THR A 130 -23.65 8.79 -3.43
CA THR A 130 -22.69 8.94 -2.33
C THR A 130 -21.78 7.70 -2.18
N PRO A 131 -22.29 6.45 -2.13
CA PRO A 131 -21.43 5.26 -2.05
C PRO A 131 -20.51 5.05 -3.27
N ILE A 132 -20.88 5.61 -4.44
CA ILE A 132 -20.01 5.56 -5.63
C ILE A 132 -18.72 6.36 -5.38
N GLY A 133 -18.79 7.45 -4.61
CA GLY A 133 -17.61 8.22 -4.19
C GLY A 133 -16.64 7.37 -3.37
N GLU A 134 -17.15 6.60 -2.42
CA GLU A 134 -16.34 5.68 -1.61
C GLU A 134 -15.72 4.58 -2.46
N LEU A 135 -16.50 3.96 -3.35
CA LEU A 135 -15.99 2.95 -4.27
C LEU A 135 -14.88 3.51 -5.17
N LEU A 136 -15.06 4.73 -5.69
CA LEU A 136 -14.05 5.39 -6.50
C LEU A 136 -12.75 5.63 -5.71
N CYS A 137 -12.86 5.99 -4.43
CA CYS A 137 -11.70 6.12 -3.56
C CYS A 137 -11.05 4.76 -3.28
N ASP A 138 -11.82 3.70 -3.02
CA ASP A 138 -11.31 2.34 -2.81
C ASP A 138 -10.49 1.81 -4.00
N LEU A 139 -10.87 2.18 -5.23
CA LEU A 139 -10.09 1.83 -6.43
C LEU A 139 -8.64 2.37 -6.39
N HIS A 140 -8.39 3.46 -5.66
CA HIS A 140 -7.05 4.02 -5.47
C HIS A 140 -6.25 3.33 -4.35
N ASP A 141 -6.88 2.46 -3.58
CA ASP A 141 -6.24 1.80 -2.44
C ASP A 141 -5.86 0.34 -2.75
N ARG A 142 -6.02 -0.08 -4.01
CA ARG A 142 -5.73 -1.44 -4.47
C ARG A 142 -4.22 -1.72 -4.61
N PRO A 143 -3.79 -2.98 -4.41
CA PRO A 143 -2.38 -3.36 -4.40
C PRO A 143 -1.67 -3.11 -5.74
N GLU A 144 -2.36 -3.13 -6.87
CA GLU A 144 -1.77 -2.84 -8.18
C GLU A 144 -1.25 -1.39 -8.25
N ARG A 145 -1.94 -0.45 -7.61
CA ARG A 145 -1.45 0.93 -7.50
C ARG A 145 -0.23 1.03 -6.59
N MET A 146 -0.17 0.22 -5.53
CA MET A 146 1.00 0.18 -4.63
C MET A 146 2.25 -0.28 -5.38
N VAL A 147 2.11 -1.33 -6.20
CA VAL A 147 3.18 -1.81 -7.08
C VAL A 147 3.55 -0.76 -8.12
N ALA A 148 2.57 -0.14 -8.78
CA ALA A 148 2.81 0.91 -9.77
C ALA A 148 3.50 2.16 -9.17
N LYS A 149 3.39 2.37 -7.86
CA LYS A 149 4.09 3.43 -7.12
C LYS A 149 5.42 2.99 -6.50
N GLY A 150 5.78 1.72 -6.61
CA GLY A 150 7.03 1.17 -6.06
C GLY A 150 7.08 1.09 -4.53
N VAL A 151 5.95 1.27 -3.84
CA VAL A 151 5.89 1.18 -2.36
C VAL A 151 5.71 -0.25 -1.87
N VAL A 152 5.25 -1.14 -2.75
CA VAL A 152 5.15 -2.59 -2.54
C VAL A 152 5.87 -3.27 -3.68
N ARG A 153 6.66 -4.30 -3.38
CA ARG A 153 7.46 -4.99 -4.40
C ARG A 153 6.61 -5.83 -5.34
N LYS A 154 5.67 -6.60 -4.78
CA LYS A 154 4.87 -7.55 -5.54
C LYS A 154 3.52 -7.82 -4.88
N VAL A 155 2.51 -8.06 -5.70
CA VAL A 155 1.24 -8.65 -5.26
C VAL A 155 1.43 -10.17 -5.15
N VAL A 156 1.19 -10.72 -3.96
CA VAL A 156 1.37 -12.14 -3.67
C VAL A 156 0.03 -12.72 -3.21
N PRO A 157 -0.65 -13.52 -4.04
CA PRO A 157 -1.89 -14.19 -3.66
C PRO A 157 -1.67 -15.09 -2.43
N TRP A 158 -2.65 -15.12 -1.53
CA TRP A 158 -2.53 -15.84 -0.25
C TRP A 158 -2.27 -17.33 -0.41
N VAL A 159 -2.88 -17.95 -1.42
CA VAL A 159 -2.73 -19.38 -1.72
C VAL A 159 -1.27 -19.76 -1.99
N GLU A 160 -0.52 -18.86 -2.64
CA GLU A 160 0.88 -19.07 -3.00
C GLU A 160 1.86 -18.48 -1.96
N ALA A 161 1.36 -17.65 -1.03
CA ALA A 161 2.17 -16.86 -0.11
C ALA A 161 3.15 -17.71 0.70
N ARG A 162 2.73 -18.88 1.19
CA ARG A 162 3.63 -19.77 1.95
C ARG A 162 4.83 -20.22 1.12
N ALA A 163 4.59 -20.70 -0.10
CA ALA A 163 5.66 -21.20 -0.97
C ALA A 163 6.57 -20.05 -1.42
N PHE A 164 5.96 -18.91 -1.78
CA PHE A 164 6.69 -17.70 -2.17
C PHE A 164 7.61 -17.22 -1.04
N PHE A 165 7.06 -16.97 0.16
CA PHE A 165 7.85 -16.43 1.28
C PHE A 165 8.88 -17.42 1.82
N TYR A 166 8.63 -18.73 1.72
CA TYR A 166 9.64 -19.74 2.05
C TYR A 166 10.91 -19.55 1.22
N TRP A 167 10.78 -19.45 -0.10
CA TRP A 167 11.93 -19.30 -0.99
C TRP A 167 12.53 -17.90 -0.90
N ARG A 168 11.69 -16.85 -0.83
CA ARG A 168 12.16 -15.47 -0.68
C ARG A 168 13.00 -15.30 0.58
N LEU A 169 12.52 -15.80 1.71
CA LEU A 169 13.24 -15.71 2.98
C LEU A 169 14.52 -16.54 2.94
N LYS A 170 14.49 -17.77 2.43
CA LYS A 170 15.70 -18.59 2.27
C LYS A 170 16.78 -17.91 1.44
N ARG A 171 16.41 -17.35 0.29
CA ARG A 171 17.32 -16.57 -0.56
C ARG A 171 17.89 -15.40 0.22
N ARG A 172 17.04 -14.57 0.81
CA ARG A 172 17.44 -13.34 1.53
C ARG A 172 18.38 -13.62 2.70
N THR A 173 18.11 -14.68 3.47
CA THR A 173 19.00 -15.09 4.56
C THR A 173 20.36 -15.54 4.02
N ARG A 174 20.38 -16.30 2.92
CA ARG A 174 21.65 -16.74 2.31
C ARG A 174 22.44 -15.58 1.68
N GLU A 175 21.76 -14.66 0.99
CA GLU A 175 22.37 -13.42 0.49
C GLU A 175 23.03 -12.65 1.64
N GLU A 176 22.34 -12.52 2.78
CA GLU A 176 22.85 -11.82 3.96
C GLU A 176 24.09 -12.49 4.55
N GLU A 177 24.09 -13.82 4.69
CA GLU A 177 25.27 -14.58 5.16
C GLU A 177 26.50 -14.31 4.29
N LEU A 178 26.33 -14.34 2.96
CA LEU A 178 27.42 -14.12 2.00
C LEU A 178 27.89 -12.67 1.98
N VAL A 179 26.96 -11.70 2.04
CA VAL A 179 27.27 -10.28 2.13
C VAL A 179 28.04 -9.98 3.42
N SER A 180 27.58 -10.50 4.56
CA SER A 180 28.27 -10.37 5.84
C SER A 180 29.68 -10.96 5.80
N ALA A 181 29.87 -12.14 5.19
CA ALA A 181 31.19 -12.76 5.01
C ALA A 181 32.12 -11.94 4.11
N LEU A 182 31.59 -11.40 3.00
CA LEU A 182 32.34 -10.51 2.09
C LEU A 182 32.80 -9.24 2.82
N MET A 183 31.89 -8.58 3.54
CA MET A 183 32.21 -7.36 4.29
C MET A 183 33.30 -7.61 5.35
N GLN A 184 33.28 -8.77 6.02
CA GLN A 184 34.34 -9.17 6.95
C GLN A 184 35.68 -9.41 6.24
N ALA A 185 35.68 -10.07 5.08
CA ALA A 185 36.89 -10.37 4.32
C ALA A 185 37.61 -9.11 3.79
N VAL A 186 36.86 -8.04 3.49
CA VAL A 186 37.41 -6.75 3.03
C VAL A 186 37.49 -5.71 4.16
N SER A 187 37.54 -6.16 5.42
CA SER A 187 37.68 -5.30 6.61
C SER A 187 36.69 -4.13 6.69
N GLY A 188 35.46 -4.32 6.19
CA GLY A 188 34.40 -3.33 6.24
C GLY A 188 34.56 -2.13 5.30
N SER A 189 35.45 -2.20 4.30
CA SER A 189 35.60 -1.11 3.33
C SER A 189 34.42 -0.97 2.36
N LEU A 190 33.58 -2.00 2.25
CA LEU A 190 32.39 -2.06 1.41
C LEU A 190 31.15 -1.84 2.25
N SER A 191 30.22 -1.02 1.77
CA SER A 191 28.87 -0.95 2.33
C SER A 191 28.06 -2.22 2.02
N HIS A 192 26.99 -2.44 2.78
CA HIS A 192 26.10 -3.59 2.56
C HIS A 192 25.52 -3.61 1.14
N ASP A 193 25.03 -2.46 0.67
CA ASP A 193 24.43 -2.34 -0.66
C ASP A 193 25.44 -2.61 -1.79
N GLU A 194 26.69 -2.15 -1.63
CA GLU A 194 27.76 -2.44 -2.59
C GLU A 194 28.13 -3.93 -2.61
N ALA A 195 28.21 -4.54 -1.43
CA ALA A 195 28.49 -5.97 -1.29
C ALA A 195 27.37 -6.83 -1.93
N LEU A 196 26.10 -6.47 -1.70
CA LEU A 196 24.95 -7.12 -2.31
C LEU A 196 24.94 -6.93 -3.84
N ALA A 197 25.24 -5.73 -4.32
CA ALA A 197 25.35 -5.45 -5.75
C ALA A 197 26.45 -6.27 -6.42
N GLN A 198 27.62 -6.42 -5.78
CA GLN A 198 28.69 -7.29 -6.27
C GLN A 198 28.27 -8.76 -6.29
N LEU A 199 27.52 -9.23 -5.29
CA LEU A 199 26.97 -10.58 -5.28
C LEU A 199 26.02 -10.80 -6.46
N HIS A 200 25.10 -9.86 -6.70
CA HIS A 200 24.13 -9.95 -7.80
C HIS A 200 24.78 -9.84 -9.19
N GLN A 201 25.85 -9.06 -9.34
CA GLN A 201 26.62 -8.99 -10.60
C GLN A 201 27.27 -10.31 -11.00
N LYS A 202 27.58 -11.18 -10.03
CA LYS A 202 28.17 -12.50 -10.29
C LYS A 202 27.13 -13.56 -10.66
N LEU A 203 25.85 -13.29 -10.43
CA LEU A 203 24.75 -14.20 -10.74
C LEU A 203 24.23 -13.97 -12.17
N PRO A 204 23.80 -15.02 -12.88
CA PRO A 204 23.09 -14.85 -14.14
C PRO A 204 21.81 -14.02 -13.95
N ALA A 205 21.59 -13.02 -14.82
CA ALA A 205 20.44 -12.12 -14.71
C ALA A 205 19.09 -12.85 -14.73
N GLU A 206 18.99 -13.93 -15.50
CA GLU A 206 17.80 -14.79 -15.64
C GLU A 206 17.35 -15.42 -14.32
N VAL A 207 18.27 -15.57 -13.36
CA VAL A 207 18.04 -16.26 -12.09
C VAL A 207 17.61 -15.29 -10.99
N LEU A 208 17.84 -13.97 -11.15
CA LEU A 208 17.55 -12.98 -10.13
C LEU A 208 16.04 -12.81 -9.88
N ASP A 209 15.19 -13.18 -10.84
CA ASP A 209 13.73 -13.12 -10.74
C ASP A 209 13.10 -14.38 -10.11
N ASP A 210 13.83 -15.50 -10.02
CA ASP A 210 13.37 -16.76 -9.43
C ASP A 210 14.11 -17.03 -8.10
N ASP A 211 13.40 -16.83 -6.98
CA ASP A 211 13.97 -17.01 -5.64
C ASP A 211 14.52 -18.41 -5.38
N ARG A 212 13.91 -19.45 -5.98
CA ARG A 212 14.33 -20.83 -5.79
C ARG A 212 15.61 -21.13 -6.56
N GLN A 213 15.68 -20.71 -7.82
CA GLN A 213 16.88 -20.88 -8.63
C GLN A 213 18.06 -20.06 -8.07
N CYS A 214 17.79 -18.82 -7.65
CA CYS A 214 18.80 -17.96 -7.05
C CYS A 214 19.35 -18.57 -5.77
N TYR A 215 18.47 -19.05 -4.88
CA TYR A 215 18.91 -19.75 -3.68
C TYR A 215 19.74 -21.01 -4.01
N ALA A 216 19.32 -21.79 -5.01
CA ALA A 216 20.04 -23.01 -5.40
C ALA A 216 21.49 -22.72 -5.86
N LEU A 217 21.72 -21.62 -6.58
CA LEU A 217 23.08 -21.19 -6.95
C LEU A 217 23.88 -20.69 -5.75
N LEU A 218 23.26 -19.89 -4.88
CA LEU A 218 23.92 -19.34 -3.69
C LEU A 218 24.24 -20.41 -2.62
N ALA A 219 23.57 -21.56 -2.69
CA ALA A 219 23.75 -22.68 -1.79
C ALA A 219 24.74 -23.74 -2.32
N GLN A 220 25.27 -23.57 -3.53
CA GLN A 220 26.38 -24.39 -4.02
C GLN A 220 27.68 -23.84 -3.42
N ASP A 221 28.37 -24.67 -2.64
CA ASP A 221 29.65 -24.35 -2.00
C ASP A 221 30.80 -24.25 -3.02
#